data_AF-A0A1Q3WR35-F1
#
_entry.id   AF-A0A1Q3WR35-F1
#
_cell.length_a   1.000
_cell.length_b   1.000
_cell.length_c   1.000
_cell.angle_alpha   90.00
_cell.angle_beta   90.00
_cell.angle_gamma   90.00
#
_symmetry.space_group_name_H-M   'P 1'
#
loop_
_entity.id
_entity.type
_entity.pdbx_description
1 polymer ?
#
loop_
_entity_poly.entity_id
_entity_poly.type
_entity_poly.pdbx_seq_one_letter_code
_entity_poly.pdbx_strand_id
1 'polypeptide(L)'
;MYKMRMILVILFSCFCYTAYSGAHDTLTDVYKGILSTKTGKGLVTELRLSHEPYADEGTFVLIEKYAGYPNAGVLKGQWTVLRGSATDKNAVVIELYNGTGVPERHYLKLKNGTIKMLDEKLMPIKGKGNYILQKR
;
A
#
# COMPACT_ATOMS: atom_id res chain seq x y z
N MET A 1 -51.31 -38.26 -23.25
CA MET A 1 -50.03 -37.89 -23.91
C MET A 1 -49.70 -36.44 -23.55
N TYR A 2 -48.48 -36.22 -23.08
CA TYR A 2 -47.92 -34.94 -22.64
C TYR A 2 -47.92 -33.85 -23.71
N LYS A 3 -48.11 -32.58 -23.32
CA LYS A 3 -47.08 -31.53 -23.57
C LYS A 3 -47.31 -30.25 -22.75
N MET A 4 -46.53 -30.10 -21.69
CA MET A 4 -46.12 -28.80 -21.16
C MET A 4 -45.37 -28.02 -22.26
N ARG A 5 -45.74 -26.76 -22.47
CA ARG A 5 -44.82 -25.74 -23.02
C ARG A 5 -44.99 -24.41 -22.31
N MET A 6 -44.02 -24.20 -21.43
CA MET A 6 -43.48 -22.96 -20.88
C MET A 6 -43.35 -21.87 -21.95
N ILE A 7 -43.91 -20.69 -21.68
CA ILE A 7 -43.46 -19.42 -22.28
C ILE A 7 -43.27 -18.45 -21.12
N LEU A 8 -42.02 -18.36 -20.67
CA LEU A 8 -41.53 -17.33 -19.76
C LEU A 8 -41.34 -16.05 -20.59
N VAL A 9 -42.26 -15.10 -20.44
CA VAL A 9 -42.12 -13.75 -21.01
C VAL A 9 -41.26 -12.95 -20.04
N ILE A 10 -39.95 -12.89 -20.30
CA ILE A 10 -39.07 -11.94 -19.63
C ILE A 10 -39.29 -10.59 -20.30
N LEU A 11 -40.10 -9.73 -19.66
CA LEU A 11 -40.22 -8.33 -20.03
C LEU A 11 -38.84 -7.68 -19.91
N PHE A 12 -38.37 -7.15 -21.04
CA PHE A 12 -37.12 -6.43 -21.21
C PHE A 12 -37.23 -5.07 -20.49
N SER A 13 -37.01 -5.05 -19.18
CA SER A 13 -36.81 -3.82 -18.43
C SER A 13 -35.44 -3.25 -18.82
N CYS A 14 -35.50 -2.17 -19.60
CA CYS A 14 -34.41 -1.27 -19.93
C CYS A 14 -33.79 -0.72 -18.63
N PHE A 15 -32.79 -1.41 -18.07
CA PHE A 15 -31.90 -0.82 -17.08
C PHE A 15 -30.79 -0.10 -17.84
N CYS A 16 -31.00 1.18 -18.12
CA CYS A 16 -29.89 2.11 -18.30
C CYS A 16 -29.09 2.09 -16.99
N TYR A 17 -28.02 1.30 -16.93
CA TYR A 17 -26.97 1.49 -15.95
C TYR A 17 -26.31 2.84 -16.30
N THR A 18 -26.77 3.89 -15.65
CA THR A 18 -25.98 5.10 -15.50
C THR A 18 -24.75 4.69 -14.70
N ALA A 19 -23.60 4.60 -15.36
CA ALA A 19 -22.33 4.44 -14.69
C ALA A 19 -22.11 5.67 -13.82
N TYR A 20 -22.44 5.55 -12.53
CA TYR A 20 -22.09 6.53 -11.52
C TYR A 20 -20.57 6.51 -11.40
N SER A 21 -19.91 7.36 -12.17
CA SER A 21 -18.50 7.70 -11.96
C SER A 21 -18.46 8.70 -10.82
N GLY A 22 -18.69 8.22 -9.60
CA GLY A 22 -18.44 8.98 -8.39
C GLY A 22 -16.94 9.23 -8.31
N ALA A 23 -16.53 10.49 -8.29
CA ALA A 23 -15.17 10.81 -7.84
C ALA A 23 -15.11 10.43 -6.36
N HIS A 24 -14.55 9.25 -6.06
CA HIS A 24 -14.30 8.84 -4.69
C HIS A 24 -13.25 9.78 -4.10
N ASP A 25 -13.57 10.44 -2.98
CA ASP A 25 -12.59 11.24 -2.23
C ASP A 25 -11.37 10.36 -1.98
N THR A 26 -10.23 10.76 -2.52
CA THR A 26 -8.97 10.02 -2.37
C THR A 26 -8.09 10.76 -1.39
N LEU A 27 -7.76 10.12 -0.28
CA LEU A 27 -6.79 10.60 0.69
C LEU A 27 -5.39 10.19 0.25
N THR A 28 -4.37 10.98 0.62
CA THR A 28 -2.97 10.63 0.39
C THR A 28 -2.14 10.91 1.64
N ASP A 29 -1.63 9.84 2.24
CA ASP A 29 -0.64 9.93 3.30
C ASP A 29 0.77 10.02 2.70
N VAL A 30 1.58 10.97 3.19
CA VAL A 30 2.96 11.16 2.74
C VAL A 30 3.94 10.91 3.90
N TYR A 31 4.91 10.03 3.68
CA TYR A 31 5.98 9.72 4.62
C TYR A 31 7.33 10.03 4.00
N LYS A 32 8.22 10.70 4.74
CA LYS A 32 9.57 11.06 4.28
C LYS A 32 10.64 10.79 5.31
N GLY A 33 11.84 10.46 4.85
CA GLY A 33 13.00 10.27 5.72
C GLY A 33 14.26 9.91 4.94
N ILE A 34 15.36 9.74 5.67
CA ILE A 34 16.62 9.22 5.14
C ILE A 34 16.88 7.88 5.84
N LEU A 35 16.72 6.79 5.11
CA LEU A 35 16.95 5.44 5.61
C LEU A 35 18.44 5.10 5.56
N SER A 36 18.95 4.40 6.56
CA SER A 36 20.34 3.96 6.59
C SER A 36 20.60 2.88 5.54
N THR A 37 21.72 3.03 4.83
CA THR A 37 22.20 2.06 3.84
C THR A 37 23.50 1.42 4.33
N LYS A 38 23.85 0.25 3.79
CA LYS A 38 25.15 -0.40 4.09
C LYS A 38 26.36 0.47 3.73
N THR A 39 26.20 1.38 2.76
CA THR A 39 27.24 2.30 2.28
C THR A 39 27.36 3.59 3.12
N GLY A 40 26.48 3.81 4.10
CA GLY A 40 26.52 4.96 5.01
C GLY A 40 26.01 6.29 4.44
N LYS A 41 25.87 6.43 3.11
CA LYS A 41 25.37 7.67 2.48
C LYS A 41 23.89 7.94 2.80
N GLY A 42 23.11 6.89 3.04
CA GLY A 42 21.67 7.00 3.27
C GLY A 42 20.85 7.02 1.98
N LEU A 43 19.58 6.67 2.12
CA LEU A 43 18.58 6.61 1.06
C LEU A 43 17.48 7.61 1.37
N VAL A 44 17.41 8.68 0.59
CA VAL A 44 16.33 9.66 0.69
C VAL A 44 15.06 8.99 0.16
N THR A 45 14.08 8.82 1.02
CA THR A 45 12.87 8.05 0.74
C THR A 45 11.63 8.92 0.94
N GLU A 46 10.73 8.87 -0.04
CA GLU A 46 9.39 9.43 0.03
C GLU A 46 8.38 8.37 -0.38
N LEU A 47 7.46 8.03 0.53
CA LEU A 47 6.37 7.09 0.29
C LEU A 47 5.04 7.85 0.32
N ARG A 48 4.25 7.71 -0.73
CA ARG A 48 2.89 8.24 -0.82
C ARG A 48 1.92 7.06 -0.88
N LEU A 49 0.94 7.04 0.01
CA LEU A 49 -0.12 6.04 0.08
C LEU A 49 -1.45 6.71 -0.25
N SER A 50 -2.01 6.40 -1.40
CA SER A 50 -3.32 6.91 -1.83
C SER A 50 -4.40 5.86 -1.55
N HIS A 51 -5.51 6.26 -0.95
CA HIS A 51 -6.61 5.37 -0.58
C HIS A 51 -7.94 6.11 -0.40
N GLU A 52 -9.04 5.36 -0.43
CA GLU A 52 -10.35 5.87 -0.04
C GLU A 52 -10.45 6.03 1.49
N PRO A 53 -11.32 6.92 2.00
CA PRO A 53 -11.62 7.02 3.42
C PRO A 53 -11.92 5.66 4.04
N TYR A 54 -11.28 5.37 5.18
CA TYR A 54 -11.44 4.13 5.95
C TYR A 54 -10.99 2.84 5.23
N ALA A 55 -10.37 2.93 4.05
CA ALA A 55 -9.76 1.78 3.40
C ALA A 55 -8.43 1.39 4.06
N ASP A 56 -8.21 0.08 4.21
CA ASP A 56 -6.96 -0.52 4.68
C ASP A 56 -6.06 -0.96 3.50
N GLU A 57 -6.33 -0.45 2.30
CA GLU A 57 -5.62 -0.73 1.06
C GLU A 57 -5.69 0.46 0.09
N GLY A 58 -4.85 0.43 -0.94
CA GLY A 58 -4.87 1.43 -2.01
C GLY A 58 -3.63 1.38 -2.89
N THR A 59 -3.31 2.50 -3.53
CA THR A 59 -2.14 2.60 -4.43
C THR A 59 -0.99 3.34 -3.76
N PHE A 60 0.24 3.05 -4.16
CA PHE A 60 1.41 3.77 -3.65
C PHE A 60 2.33 4.28 -4.75
N VAL A 61 3.08 5.31 -4.40
CA VAL A 61 4.28 5.76 -5.11
C VAL A 61 5.42 5.89 -4.10
N LEU A 62 6.49 5.13 -4.31
CA LEU A 62 7.71 5.15 -3.51
C LEU A 62 8.84 5.73 -4.38
N ILE A 63 9.44 6.81 -3.90
CA ILE A 63 10.57 7.49 -4.55
C ILE A 63 11.78 7.33 -3.65
N GLU A 64 12.85 6.77 -4.19
CA GLU A 64 14.09 6.51 -3.45
C GLU A 64 15.29 7.05 -4.22
N LYS A 65 16.15 7.79 -3.52
CA LYS A 65 17.37 8.37 -4.11
C LYS A 65 18.52 8.18 -3.15
N TYR A 66 19.62 7.57 -3.60
CA TYR A 66 20.83 7.52 -2.80
C TYR A 66 21.36 8.94 -2.59
N ALA A 67 21.69 9.29 -1.35
CA ALA A 67 22.20 10.63 -1.06
C ALA A 67 23.50 10.89 -1.85
N GLY A 68 23.56 12.04 -2.51
CA GLY A 68 24.69 12.42 -3.38
C GLY A 68 24.66 11.83 -4.79
N TYR A 69 23.60 11.11 -5.19
CA TYR A 69 23.40 10.65 -6.56
C TYR A 69 22.25 11.40 -7.24
N PRO A 70 22.35 11.68 -8.55
CA PRO A 70 21.35 12.48 -9.26
C PRO A 70 20.05 11.71 -9.53
N ASN A 71 20.13 10.40 -9.71
CA ASN A 71 19.01 9.59 -10.18
C ASN A 71 18.18 9.04 -9.01
N ALA A 72 16.86 9.18 -9.11
CA ALA A 72 15.91 8.55 -8.20
C ALA A 72 15.27 7.33 -8.87
N GLY A 73 15.11 6.25 -8.11
CA GLY A 73 14.22 5.14 -8.46
C GLY A 73 12.78 5.49 -8.08
N VAL A 74 11.83 5.04 -8.89
CA VAL A 74 10.40 5.17 -8.61
C VAL A 74 9.77 3.78 -8.68
N LEU A 75 9.14 3.36 -7.59
CA LEU A 75 8.34 2.15 -7.50
C LEU A 75 6.87 2.54 -7.31
N LYS A 76 5.97 1.85 -7.99
CA LYS A 76 4.53 2.06 -7.91
C LYS A 76 3.82 0.72 -7.78
N GLY A 77 2.64 0.73 -7.18
CA GLY A 77 1.84 -0.47 -7.07
C GLY A 77 0.69 -0.32 -6.10
N GLN A 78 0.31 -1.44 -5.50
CA GLN A 78 -0.75 -1.53 -4.49
C GLN A 78 -0.15 -1.69 -3.10
N TRP A 79 -0.85 -1.23 -2.08
CA TRP A 79 -0.51 -1.50 -0.70
C TRP A 79 -1.72 -2.02 0.05
N THR A 80 -1.47 -2.79 1.10
CA THR A 80 -2.50 -3.26 2.04
C THR A 80 -1.96 -3.23 3.47
N VAL A 81 -2.84 -3.47 4.44
CA VAL A 81 -2.48 -3.60 5.85
C VAL A 81 -2.54 -5.05 6.28
N LEU A 82 -1.42 -5.53 6.82
CA LEU A 82 -1.31 -6.77 7.55
C LEU A 82 -1.41 -6.50 9.06
N ARG A 83 -2.21 -7.32 9.76
CA ARG A 83 -2.26 -7.34 11.23
C ARG A 83 -1.23 -8.33 11.75
N GLY A 84 -0.35 -7.84 12.62
CA GLY A 84 0.74 -8.59 13.21
C GLY A 84 2.09 -8.33 12.54
N SER A 85 3.12 -8.59 13.32
CA SER A 85 4.53 -8.65 12.94
C SER A 85 5.15 -9.86 13.63
N ALA A 86 6.38 -10.21 13.29
CA ALA A 86 7.04 -11.35 13.92
C ALA A 86 7.26 -11.17 15.44
N THR A 87 7.24 -9.93 15.95
CA THR A 87 7.46 -9.63 17.38
C THR A 87 6.20 -9.19 18.14
N ASP A 88 5.12 -8.82 17.43
CA ASP A 88 3.88 -8.33 18.03
C ASP A 88 2.70 -8.67 17.12
N LYS A 89 1.76 -9.46 17.63
CA LYS A 89 0.56 -9.92 16.90
C LYS A 89 -0.47 -8.81 16.66
N ASN A 90 -0.41 -7.73 17.43
CA ASN A 90 -1.35 -6.60 17.30
C ASN A 90 -0.76 -5.44 16.49
N ALA A 91 0.46 -5.59 15.97
CA ALA A 91 1.09 -4.63 15.10
C ALA A 91 0.25 -4.35 13.84
N VAL A 92 0.43 -3.17 13.27
CA VAL A 92 -0.16 -2.79 11.98
C VAL A 92 0.98 -2.59 11.01
N VAL A 93 1.05 -3.43 9.98
CA VAL A 93 2.12 -3.41 8.99
C VAL A 93 1.53 -3.03 7.64
N ILE A 94 2.15 -2.07 6.96
CA ILE A 94 1.85 -1.71 5.58
C ILE A 94 2.73 -2.56 4.69
N GLU A 95 2.14 -3.29 3.75
CA GLU A 95 2.84 -4.11 2.77
C GLU A 95 2.71 -3.46 1.38
N LEU A 96 3.82 -3.34 0.64
CA LEU A 96 3.83 -2.75 -0.69
C LEU A 96 4.05 -3.83 -1.76
N TYR A 97 3.16 -3.89 -2.75
CA TYR A 97 3.19 -4.86 -3.84
C TYR A 97 3.35 -4.17 -5.19
N ASN A 98 4.34 -4.57 -5.97
CA ASN A 98 4.60 -4.05 -7.31
C ASN A 98 3.95 -4.86 -8.44
N GLY A 99 2.93 -5.67 -8.12
CA GLY A 99 2.22 -6.51 -9.09
C GLY A 99 2.76 -7.94 -9.23
N THR A 100 3.82 -8.31 -8.52
CA THR A 100 4.39 -9.68 -8.54
C THR A 100 3.64 -10.68 -7.65
N GLY A 101 2.67 -10.21 -6.85
CA GLY A 101 1.97 -11.02 -5.84
C GLY A 101 2.77 -11.25 -4.55
N VAL A 102 4.02 -10.79 -4.48
CA VAL A 102 4.88 -10.83 -3.29
C VAL A 102 5.13 -9.40 -2.81
N PRO A 103 5.09 -9.11 -1.50
CA PRO A 103 5.37 -7.77 -1.01
C PRO A 103 6.87 -7.45 -1.12
N GLU A 104 7.20 -6.28 -1.67
CA GLU A 104 8.59 -5.79 -1.80
C GLU A 104 9.10 -5.07 -0.55
N ARG A 105 8.18 -4.50 0.24
CA ARG A 105 8.50 -3.68 1.40
C ARG A 105 7.43 -3.85 2.49
N HIS A 106 7.89 -3.77 3.73
CA HIS A 106 7.05 -3.82 4.93
C HIS A 106 7.37 -2.65 5.84
N TYR A 107 6.34 -1.94 6.31
CA TYR A 107 6.48 -0.82 7.23
C TYR A 107 5.55 -0.97 8.43
N LEU A 108 6.12 -1.06 9.62
CA LEU A 108 5.37 -1.02 10.88
C LEU A 108 4.85 0.40 11.14
N LYS A 109 3.54 0.55 11.32
CA LYS A 109 2.92 1.80 11.76
C LYS A 109 3.12 1.97 13.27
N LEU A 110 3.73 3.10 13.66
CA LEU A 110 3.99 3.43 15.06
C LEU A 110 2.89 4.33 15.61
N LYS A 111 2.72 4.33 16.95
CA LYS A 111 1.66 5.08 17.64
C LYS A 111 1.70 6.60 17.40
N ASN A 112 2.89 7.15 17.13
CA ASN A 112 3.09 8.57 16.83
C ASN A 112 2.80 8.95 15.36
N GLY A 113 2.21 8.03 14.57
CA GLY A 113 1.91 8.26 13.17
C GLY A 113 3.11 8.16 12.22
N THR A 114 4.30 7.83 12.72
CA THR A 114 5.45 7.50 11.86
C THR A 114 5.43 6.03 11.45
N ILE A 115 6.23 5.68 10.45
CA ILE A 115 6.38 4.28 10.02
C ILE A 115 7.83 3.84 10.10
N LYS A 116 8.06 2.58 10.45
CA LYS A 116 9.39 1.97 10.56
C LYS A 116 9.52 0.81 9.59
N MET A 117 10.54 0.83 8.74
CA MET A 117 10.83 -0.26 7.82
C MET A 117 11.19 -1.54 8.57
N LEU A 118 10.61 -2.65 8.15
CA LEU A 118 10.91 -4.00 8.62
C LEU A 118 11.69 -4.77 7.55
N ASP A 119 12.27 -5.91 7.92
CA ASP A 119 12.85 -6.84 6.96
C ASP A 119 11.77 -7.72 6.29
N GLU A 120 12.22 -8.63 5.42
CA GLU A 120 11.35 -9.58 4.69
C GLU A 120 10.61 -10.57 5.60
N LYS A 121 11.05 -10.73 6.86
CA LYS A 121 10.45 -11.62 7.86
C LYS A 121 9.59 -10.86 8.86
N LEU A 122 9.23 -9.61 8.56
CA LEU A 122 8.48 -8.71 9.44
C LEU A 122 9.17 -8.47 10.78
N MET A 123 10.50 -8.58 10.83
CA MET A 123 11.31 -8.28 12.00
C MET A 123 11.88 -6.86 11.91
N PRO A 124 12.14 -6.20 13.05
CA PRO A 124 12.91 -4.97 13.06
C PRO A 124 14.29 -5.20 12.43
N ILE A 125 14.68 -4.32 11.50
CA ILE A 125 16.00 -4.39 10.87
C ILE A 125 17.09 -4.25 11.95
N LYS A 126 18.00 -5.23 11.99
CA LYS A 126 19.11 -5.27 12.95
C LYS A 126 20.22 -4.29 12.53
N GLY A 127 20.74 -3.52 13.49
CA GLY A 127 21.89 -2.63 13.30
C GLY A 127 21.68 -1.22 13.85
N LYS A 128 22.75 -0.43 13.88
CA LYS A 128 22.73 0.99 14.25
C LYS A 128 22.40 1.83 13.01
N GLY A 129 21.12 1.93 12.67
CA GLY A 129 20.65 2.70 11.52
C GLY A 129 19.27 3.32 11.75
N ASN A 130 18.98 4.39 11.01
CA ASN A 130 17.65 4.97 10.96
C ASN A 130 16.82 4.23 9.92
N TYR A 131 15.67 3.72 10.33
CA TYR A 131 14.71 3.03 9.47
C TYR A 131 13.30 3.63 9.57
N ILE A 132 13.20 4.88 10.06
CA ILE A 132 11.94 5.57 10.32
C ILE A 132 11.68 6.59 9.22
N LEU A 133 10.44 6.61 8.73
CA LEU A 133 9.89 7.67 7.88
C LEU A 133 8.82 8.43 8.68
N GLN A 134 8.91 9.76 8.64
CA GLN A 134 7.99 10.65 9.35
C GLN A 134 6.82 11.03 8.45
N LYS A 135 5.61 11.08 9.02
CA LYS A 135 4.44 11.63 8.34
C LYS A 135 4.66 13.12 8.08
N ARG A 136 4.25 13.59 6.90
CA ARG A 136 4.30 14.98 6.46
C ARG A 136 2.93 15.58 6.33
#